data_AF-A0A7C4MIQ2-F1
#
_entry.id   AF-A0A7C4MIQ2-F1
#
_cell.length_a   1.000
_cell.length_b   1.000
_cell.length_c   1.000
_cell.angle_alpha   90.00
_cell.angle_beta   90.00
_cell.angle_gamma   90.00
#
_symmetry.space_group_name_H-M   'P 1'
#
loop_
_entity.id
_entity.type
_entity.pdbx_description
1 polymer ?
#
loop_
_entity_poly.entity_id
_entity_poly.type
_entity_poly.pdbx_seq_one_letter_code
_entity_poly.pdbx_strand_id
1 'polypeptide(L)'
;MLKRLALIALLFYQVVLWGDAHAQSFPCWWESKISSGVVEVKFAGHTIMRLRRGNPERRASEFVTKVNSLWERGLLFRNFEIAKDKNDCVIKYEGEEIFRVKAEDALDNKTTSFYLAAIWLNNLCYSMASLQSHRLWSRSVSHPRIIEGIASWYGKEWNNRRTASGELYWDRALVAASRTLPFNSLVKVTDVKTGRWVIVRIIDRGPYVAGRVIDLSTAAAEVLEMKERGLAKVKIEVIQWDDRFGGRR
;
A
#
# COMPACT_ATOMS: atom_id res chain seq x y z
N MET A 1 35.77 -33.72 2.52
CA MET A 1 34.32 -33.97 2.53
C MET A 1 33.65 -32.84 1.78
N LEU A 2 33.57 -33.04 0.46
CA LEU A 2 32.74 -32.29 -0.49
C LEU A 2 31.28 -32.80 -0.41
N LYS A 3 30.36 -32.01 -1.01
CA LYS A 3 28.91 -32.21 -1.24
C LYS A 3 28.06 -31.50 -0.16
N ARG A 4 27.40 -30.37 -0.44
CA ARG A 4 26.53 -30.08 -1.60
C ARG A 4 26.79 -28.71 -2.23
N LEU A 5 27.22 -28.75 -3.48
CA LEU A 5 27.27 -27.70 -4.49
C LEU A 5 26.09 -27.92 -5.47
N ALA A 6 25.78 -26.85 -6.20
CA ALA A 6 25.19 -26.83 -7.54
C ALA A 6 23.66 -26.80 -7.69
N LEU A 7 23.11 -25.58 -7.72
CA LEU A 7 22.20 -24.98 -8.72
C LEU A 7 21.69 -23.68 -8.07
N ILE A 8 21.88 -22.44 -8.54
CA ILE A 8 22.19 -21.87 -9.84
C ILE A 8 22.94 -20.56 -9.53
N ALA A 9 24.24 -20.54 -9.74
CA ALA A 9 25.00 -19.33 -9.98
C ALA A 9 25.54 -19.49 -11.40
N LEU A 10 24.78 -19.01 -12.38
CA LEU A 10 25.25 -18.58 -13.69
C LEU A 10 24.00 -18.16 -14.47
N LEU A 11 23.87 -16.87 -14.78
CA LEU A 11 23.64 -16.33 -16.13
C LEU A 11 23.28 -14.83 -16.05
N PHE A 12 24.26 -14.03 -16.51
CA PHE A 12 24.18 -12.73 -17.19
C PHE A 12 23.83 -11.42 -16.46
N TYR A 13 24.92 -10.68 -16.22
CA TYR A 13 25.10 -9.25 -16.51
C TYR A 13 24.75 -8.94 -17.98
N GLN A 14 23.79 -8.04 -18.25
CA GLN A 14 23.89 -6.87 -19.16
C GLN A 14 22.52 -6.27 -19.52
N VAL A 15 22.61 -5.01 -19.91
CA VAL A 15 21.64 -3.92 -19.93
C VAL A 15 20.81 -3.90 -21.24
N VAL A 16 19.68 -3.17 -21.21
CA VAL A 16 19.15 -2.25 -22.26
C VAL A 16 17.81 -2.64 -22.92
N LEU A 17 16.87 -1.69 -22.82
CA LEU A 17 15.80 -1.24 -23.74
C LEU A 17 15.16 -2.23 -24.73
N TRP A 18 13.82 -2.20 -24.76
CA TRP A 18 12.90 -2.47 -25.87
C TRP A 18 13.18 -3.68 -26.79
N GLY A 19 12.25 -4.64 -26.84
CA GLY A 19 12.07 -5.51 -28.01
C GLY A 19 11.59 -6.94 -27.71
N ASP A 20 10.30 -7.15 -27.95
CA ASP A 20 9.56 -8.36 -28.32
C ASP A 20 10.04 -9.80 -28.01
N ALA A 21 9.05 -10.52 -27.46
CA ALA A 21 8.56 -11.85 -27.81
C ALA A 21 9.30 -13.12 -27.30
N HIS A 22 8.51 -13.85 -26.49
CA HIS A 22 8.60 -15.26 -26.09
C HIS A 22 9.70 -15.67 -25.09
N ALA A 23 9.39 -15.50 -23.81
CA ALA A 23 9.98 -16.30 -22.73
C ALA A 23 8.93 -16.62 -21.65
N GLN A 24 8.49 -17.89 -21.59
CA GLN A 24 7.79 -18.44 -20.43
C GLN A 24 8.81 -18.73 -19.32
N SER A 25 9.12 -17.69 -18.54
CA SER A 25 9.85 -17.77 -17.26
C SER A 25 9.65 -16.45 -16.48
N PHE A 26 8.43 -16.25 -15.98
CA PHE A 26 7.89 -15.11 -15.20
C PHE A 26 8.74 -13.83 -15.00
N PRO A 27 8.87 -12.94 -16.02
CA PRO A 27 9.66 -11.73 -15.92
C PRO A 27 8.91 -10.47 -16.44
N CYS A 28 7.88 -9.92 -15.78
CA CYS A 28 7.23 -8.68 -16.28
C CYS A 28 6.26 -7.94 -15.32
N TRP A 29 6.41 -8.03 -13.99
CA TRP A 29 5.43 -7.36 -13.11
C TRP A 29 5.56 -5.84 -13.09
N TRP A 30 6.77 -5.33 -13.33
CA TRP A 30 7.04 -3.90 -13.37
C TRP A 30 7.00 -3.39 -14.81
N GLU A 31 6.11 -2.44 -15.08
CA GLU A 31 6.10 -1.72 -16.35
C GLU A 31 6.46 -0.27 -16.07
N SER A 32 7.33 0.29 -16.90
CA SER A 32 7.51 1.74 -16.97
C SER A 32 7.07 2.22 -18.35
N LYS A 33 6.05 3.06 -18.39
CA LYS A 33 5.62 3.72 -19.64
C LYS A 33 5.99 5.19 -19.58
N ILE A 34 6.68 5.66 -20.61
CA ILE A 34 6.88 7.09 -20.84
C ILE A 34 5.72 7.56 -21.72
N SER A 35 4.87 8.43 -21.17
CA SER A 35 3.85 9.13 -21.95
C SER A 35 3.87 10.60 -21.61
N SER A 36 4.11 11.45 -22.61
CA SER A 36 4.11 12.91 -22.44
C SER A 36 5.04 13.41 -21.32
N GLY A 37 6.26 12.84 -21.24
CA GLY A 37 7.25 13.22 -20.22
C GLY A 37 6.97 12.71 -18.80
N VAL A 38 6.06 11.75 -18.65
CA VAL A 38 5.73 11.10 -17.38
C VAL A 38 6.21 9.66 -17.41
N VAL A 39 6.98 9.26 -16.41
CA VAL A 39 7.30 7.85 -16.14
C VAL A 39 6.21 7.30 -15.22
N GLU A 40 5.41 6.39 -15.73
CA GLU A 40 4.43 5.66 -14.94
C GLU A 40 5.00 4.31 -14.53
N VAL A 41 5.18 4.09 -13.21
CA VAL A 41 5.61 2.82 -12.65
C VAL A 41 4.37 2.01 -12.29
N LYS A 42 4.22 0.83 -12.89
CA LYS A 42 3.16 -0.12 -12.59
C LYS A 42 3.71 -1.38 -11.97
N PHE A 43 2.90 -2.03 -11.14
CA PHE A 43 3.14 -3.37 -10.64
C PHE A 43 1.86 -4.20 -10.82
N ALA A 44 1.96 -5.37 -11.45
CA ALA A 44 0.79 -6.24 -11.70
C ALA A 44 -0.38 -5.55 -12.40
N GLY A 45 -0.07 -4.71 -13.40
CA GLY A 45 -1.07 -3.95 -14.16
C GLY A 45 -1.65 -2.73 -13.43
N HIS A 46 -1.30 -2.53 -12.16
CA HIS A 46 -1.76 -1.40 -11.35
C HIS A 46 -0.69 -0.30 -11.29
N THR A 47 -1.11 0.96 -11.47
CA THR A 47 -0.20 2.10 -11.32
C THR A 47 0.21 2.28 -9.87
N ILE A 48 1.51 2.23 -9.58
CA ILE A 48 2.07 2.53 -8.27
C ILE A 48 2.30 4.02 -8.12
N MET A 49 3.07 4.61 -9.05
CA MET A 49 3.45 6.02 -9.00
C MET A 49 3.64 6.60 -10.41
N ARG A 50 3.57 7.93 -10.49
CA ARG A 50 3.83 8.72 -11.70
C ARG A 50 4.85 9.79 -11.38
N LEU A 51 5.98 9.77 -12.09
CA LEU A 51 7.10 10.68 -11.89
C LEU A 51 7.26 11.58 -13.12
N ARG A 52 7.53 12.86 -12.88
CA ARG A 52 7.70 13.88 -13.94
C ARG A 52 9.03 14.61 -13.86
N ARG A 53 9.68 14.60 -12.69
CA ARG A 53 10.82 15.46 -12.38
C ARG A 53 11.98 14.69 -11.76
N GLY A 54 13.16 15.31 -11.85
CA GLY A 54 14.37 14.84 -11.18
C GLY A 54 14.89 13.51 -11.73
N ASN A 55 14.99 13.39 -13.06
CA ASN A 55 15.36 12.15 -13.75
C ASN A 55 14.41 10.99 -13.37
N PRO A 56 13.15 11.06 -13.82
CA PRO A 56 12.09 10.16 -13.37
C PRO A 56 12.37 8.69 -13.71
N GLU A 57 13.08 8.40 -14.80
CA GLU A 57 13.47 7.04 -15.20
C GLU A 57 14.44 6.42 -14.19
N ARG A 58 15.48 7.16 -13.81
CA ARG A 58 16.46 6.69 -12.82
C ARG A 58 15.79 6.47 -11.46
N ARG A 59 14.96 7.41 -11.01
CA ARG A 59 14.23 7.30 -9.73
C ARG A 59 13.29 6.09 -9.72
N ALA A 60 12.58 5.84 -10.83
CA ALA A 60 11.74 4.67 -11.00
C ALA A 60 12.57 3.37 -10.92
N SER A 61 13.71 3.31 -11.62
CA SER A 61 14.59 2.14 -11.62
C SER A 61 15.16 1.83 -10.23
N GLU A 62 15.61 2.85 -9.50
CA GLU A 62 16.13 2.71 -8.13
C GLU A 62 15.03 2.20 -7.19
N PHE A 63 13.81 2.73 -7.29
CA PHE A 63 12.66 2.26 -6.52
C PHE A 63 12.37 0.77 -6.78
N VAL A 64 12.22 0.38 -8.05
CA VAL A 64 11.92 -1.00 -8.44
C VAL A 64 12.99 -1.95 -7.94
N THR A 65 14.26 -1.58 -8.08
CA THR A 65 15.39 -2.40 -7.63
C THR A 65 15.35 -2.66 -6.13
N LYS A 66 15.15 -1.60 -5.33
CA LYS A 66 15.06 -1.72 -3.87
C LYS A 66 13.88 -2.58 -3.45
N VAL A 67 12.70 -2.34 -4.04
CA VAL A 67 11.49 -3.10 -3.72
C VAL A 67 11.63 -4.58 -4.09
N ASN A 68 12.26 -4.92 -5.21
CA ASN A 68 12.52 -6.31 -5.59
C ASN A 68 13.45 -7.00 -4.58
N SER A 69 14.52 -6.33 -4.16
CA SER A 69 15.43 -6.83 -3.12
C SER A 69 14.70 -7.10 -1.79
N LEU A 70 13.81 -6.19 -1.39
CA LEU A 70 12.96 -6.40 -0.21
C LEU A 70 12.03 -7.60 -0.37
N TRP A 71 11.44 -7.76 -1.56
CA TRP A 71 10.54 -8.88 -1.85
C TRP A 71 11.25 -10.23 -1.72
N GLU A 72 12.46 -10.36 -2.27
CA GLU A 72 13.30 -11.56 -2.15
C GLU A 72 13.63 -11.91 -0.70
N ARG A 73 13.73 -10.90 0.17
CA ARG A 73 13.95 -11.04 1.62
C ARG A 73 12.67 -11.33 2.42
N GLY A 74 11.51 -11.44 1.78
CA GLY A 74 10.23 -11.68 2.45
C GLY A 74 9.59 -10.41 3.02
N LEU A 75 9.51 -9.35 2.21
CA LEU A 75 8.85 -8.07 2.51
C LEU A 75 7.53 -8.22 3.29
N LEU A 76 7.39 -7.46 4.36
CA LEU A 76 6.18 -7.38 5.18
C LEU A 76 5.66 -5.93 5.20
N PHE A 77 4.41 -5.71 4.75
CA PHE A 77 3.86 -4.35 4.59
C PHE A 77 3.88 -3.50 5.87
N ARG A 78 3.78 -4.16 7.04
CA ARG A 78 3.79 -3.48 8.34
C ARG A 78 5.14 -2.82 8.67
N ASN A 79 6.21 -3.16 7.94
CA ASN A 79 7.55 -2.62 8.16
C ASN A 79 7.84 -1.36 7.32
N PHE A 80 6.87 -0.91 6.51
CA PHE A 80 6.98 0.37 5.82
C PHE A 80 6.60 1.54 6.71
N GLU A 81 7.34 2.63 6.55
CA GLU A 81 7.17 3.87 7.31
C GLU A 81 7.29 5.09 6.37
N ILE A 82 6.63 6.20 6.71
CA ILE A 82 6.78 7.46 5.98
C ILE A 82 7.35 8.51 6.91
N ALA A 83 8.59 8.93 6.68
CA ALA A 83 9.25 9.96 7.46
C ALA A 83 9.21 11.31 6.74
N LYS A 84 8.93 12.39 7.47
CA LYS A 84 9.08 13.76 6.94
C LYS A 84 10.57 14.11 6.88
N ASP A 85 11.01 14.70 5.77
CA ASP A 85 12.36 15.23 5.62
C ASP A 85 12.29 16.62 4.98
N LYS A 86 12.38 17.67 5.79
CA LYS A 86 12.19 19.07 5.37
C LYS A 86 10.85 19.25 4.64
N ASN A 87 10.88 19.52 3.34
CA ASN A 87 9.72 19.68 2.47
C ASN A 87 9.33 18.37 1.75
N ASP A 88 10.23 17.39 1.76
CA ASP A 88 10.04 16.08 1.15
C ASP A 88 9.49 15.07 2.17
N CYS A 89 9.16 13.90 1.67
CA CYS A 89 8.89 12.72 2.49
C CYS A 89 9.69 11.53 1.97
N VAL A 90 10.00 10.62 2.88
CA VAL A 90 10.78 9.43 2.60
C VAL A 90 9.96 8.21 2.98
N ILE A 91 9.70 7.33 2.02
CA ILE A 91 9.20 5.98 2.26
C ILE A 91 10.40 5.14 2.70
N LYS A 92 10.31 4.58 3.89
CA LYS A 92 11.34 3.73 4.50
C LYS A 92 10.82 2.31 4.70
N TYR A 93 11.74 1.36 4.73
CA TYR A 93 11.49 -0.02 5.15
C TYR A 93 12.56 -0.41 6.16
N GLU A 94 12.16 -0.73 7.40
CA GLU A 94 13.11 -1.06 8.49
C GLU A 94 14.21 0.00 8.68
N GLY A 95 13.85 1.28 8.57
CA GLY A 95 14.76 2.42 8.68
C GLY A 95 15.53 2.78 7.40
N GLU A 96 15.60 1.90 6.40
CA GLU A 96 16.26 2.16 5.11
C GLU A 96 15.36 3.02 4.20
N GLU A 97 15.93 4.06 3.57
CA GLU A 97 15.22 4.87 2.57
C GLU A 97 14.99 4.08 1.28
N ILE A 98 13.72 3.77 0.99
CA ILE A 98 13.30 3.08 -0.23
C ILE A 98 13.01 4.08 -1.33
N PHE A 99 12.29 5.16 -1.02
CA PHE A 99 11.94 6.17 -2.00
C PHE A 99 11.74 7.54 -1.38
N ARG A 100 12.21 8.56 -2.09
CA ARG A 100 11.99 9.96 -1.72
C ARG A 100 10.91 10.57 -2.58
N VAL A 101 9.86 11.04 -1.94
CA VAL A 101 8.78 11.83 -2.54
C VAL A 101 9.10 13.30 -2.35
N LYS A 102 9.47 13.97 -3.44
CA LYS A 102 9.86 15.37 -3.36
C LYS A 102 8.65 16.27 -3.30
N ALA A 103 8.80 17.45 -2.70
CA ALA A 103 7.76 18.48 -2.70
C ALA A 103 7.27 18.83 -4.13
N GLU A 104 8.19 18.82 -5.11
CA GLU A 104 7.85 19.06 -6.52
C GLU A 104 6.93 17.99 -7.12
N ASP A 105 7.12 16.71 -6.76
CA ASP A 105 6.23 15.63 -7.20
C ASP A 105 4.83 15.82 -6.61
N ALA A 106 4.77 16.25 -5.35
CA ALA A 106 3.53 16.52 -4.64
C ALA A 106 2.74 17.68 -5.27
N LEU A 107 3.43 18.76 -5.66
CA LEU A 107 2.84 19.88 -6.37
C LEU A 107 2.22 19.44 -7.71
N ASP A 108 2.93 18.62 -8.48
CA ASP A 108 2.43 18.08 -9.75
C ASP A 108 1.17 17.18 -9.56
N ASN A 109 1.00 16.61 -8.37
CA ASN A 109 -0.16 15.79 -7.98
C ASN A 109 -1.20 16.56 -7.13
N LYS A 110 -1.06 17.88 -6.97
CA LYS A 110 -1.95 18.75 -6.18
C LYS A 110 -2.19 18.25 -4.75
N THR A 111 -1.14 17.75 -4.11
CA THR A 111 -1.18 17.21 -2.76
C THR A 111 0.10 17.55 -1.98
N THR A 112 0.26 17.04 -0.76
CA THR A 112 1.51 17.18 0.01
C THR A 112 2.44 15.98 -0.22
N SER A 113 3.74 16.15 0.00
CA SER A 113 4.73 15.07 -0.15
C SER A 113 4.40 13.86 0.74
N PHE A 114 3.85 14.12 1.93
CA PHE A 114 3.39 13.09 2.84
C PHE A 114 2.23 12.27 2.26
N TYR A 115 1.18 12.94 1.78
CA TYR A 115 0.01 12.24 1.25
C TYR A 115 0.31 11.54 -0.07
N LEU A 116 1.17 12.13 -0.91
CA LEU A 116 1.62 11.45 -2.13
C LEU A 116 2.42 10.18 -1.80
N ALA A 117 3.29 10.23 -0.79
CA ALA A 117 3.98 9.03 -0.29
C ALA A 117 3.00 7.98 0.22
N ALA A 118 1.97 8.39 0.98
CA ALA A 118 0.93 7.49 1.46
C ALA A 118 0.15 6.84 0.30
N ILE A 119 -0.22 7.62 -0.72
CA ILE A 119 -0.91 7.11 -1.93
C ILE A 119 -0.03 6.10 -2.67
N TRP A 120 1.24 6.42 -2.92
CA TRP A 120 2.13 5.52 -3.65
C TRP A 120 2.45 4.24 -2.89
N LEU A 121 2.67 4.35 -1.57
CA LEU A 121 2.84 3.17 -0.71
C LEU A 121 1.56 2.32 -0.68
N ASN A 122 0.39 2.96 -0.59
CA ASN A 122 -0.89 2.28 -0.64
C ASN A 122 -1.09 1.52 -1.95
N ASN A 123 -0.76 2.14 -3.09
CA ASN A 123 -0.84 1.51 -4.40
C ASN A 123 0.10 0.29 -4.48
N LEU A 124 1.31 0.39 -3.90
CA LEU A 124 2.25 -0.72 -3.84
C LEU A 124 1.66 -1.89 -3.03
N CYS A 125 1.17 -1.60 -1.82
CA CYS A 125 0.55 -2.59 -0.94
C CYS A 125 -0.64 -3.27 -1.63
N TYR A 126 -1.51 -2.50 -2.30
CA TYR A 126 -2.65 -3.04 -3.04
C TYR A 126 -2.23 -3.99 -4.15
N SER A 127 -1.29 -3.55 -4.98
CA SER A 127 -0.84 -4.31 -6.14
C SER A 127 -0.09 -5.59 -5.75
N MET A 128 0.59 -5.60 -4.61
CA MET A 128 1.25 -6.79 -4.08
C MET A 128 0.29 -7.73 -3.35
N ALA A 129 -0.65 -7.19 -2.58
CA ALA A 129 -1.65 -7.98 -1.89
C ALA A 129 -2.62 -8.65 -2.90
N SER A 130 -2.92 -8.01 -4.03
CA SER A 130 -3.69 -8.63 -5.11
C SER A 130 -2.98 -9.85 -5.71
N LEU A 131 -1.65 -9.84 -5.84
CA LEU A 131 -0.87 -11.02 -6.24
C LEU A 131 -0.88 -12.13 -5.19
N GLN A 132 -0.71 -11.79 -3.91
CA GLN A 132 -0.74 -12.78 -2.83
C GLN A 132 -2.12 -13.41 -2.66
N SER A 133 -3.19 -12.65 -2.92
CA SER A 133 -4.55 -13.18 -2.92
C SER A 133 -4.72 -14.29 -3.97
N HIS A 134 -4.17 -14.17 -5.18
CA HIS A 134 -4.13 -15.29 -6.13
C HIS A 134 -3.37 -16.53 -5.62
N ARG A 135 -2.41 -16.36 -4.69
CA ARG A 135 -1.60 -17.46 -4.14
C ARG A 135 -2.23 -18.13 -2.91
N LEU A 136 -2.94 -17.37 -2.07
CA LEU A 136 -3.56 -17.82 -0.82
C LEU A 136 -5.05 -18.19 -0.96
N TRP A 137 -5.75 -17.68 -1.98
CA TRP A 137 -7.16 -17.99 -2.23
C TRP A 137 -7.40 -19.43 -2.73
N SER A 138 -6.34 -20.20 -2.96
CA SER A 138 -6.44 -21.65 -3.19
C SER A 138 -6.74 -22.45 -1.91
N ARG A 139 -6.66 -21.82 -0.72
CA ARG A 139 -7.01 -22.43 0.56
C ARG A 139 -8.01 -21.57 1.33
N SER A 140 -9.29 -21.80 1.02
CA SER A 140 -10.43 -21.61 1.94
C SER A 140 -10.80 -20.20 2.41
N VAL A 141 -10.97 -19.24 1.50
CA VAL A 141 -11.89 -18.10 1.75
C VAL A 141 -12.91 -18.03 0.62
N SER A 142 -14.17 -18.35 0.92
CA SER A 142 -15.28 -18.22 -0.02
C SER A 142 -15.66 -16.74 -0.16
N HIS A 143 -15.33 -16.14 -1.30
CA HIS A 143 -15.63 -14.76 -1.74
C HIS A 143 -15.00 -13.61 -0.91
N PRO A 144 -14.47 -12.56 -1.56
CA PRO A 144 -14.07 -11.35 -0.85
C PRO A 144 -15.30 -10.81 -0.12
N ARG A 145 -15.22 -10.75 1.22
CA ARG A 145 -16.30 -10.18 2.03
C ARG A 145 -16.43 -8.71 1.66
N ILE A 146 -17.55 -8.38 1.02
CA ILE A 146 -17.93 -7.00 0.72
C ILE A 146 -18.81 -6.51 1.87
N ILE A 147 -18.44 -5.37 2.44
CA ILE A 147 -19.23 -4.69 3.48
C ILE A 147 -19.55 -3.29 2.94
N GLU A 148 -20.83 -2.92 2.97
CA GLU A 148 -21.26 -1.57 2.62
C GLU A 148 -21.76 -0.84 3.86
N GLY A 149 -21.52 0.47 3.91
CA GLY A 149 -22.04 1.30 5.00
C GLY A 149 -21.43 2.68 5.02
N ILE A 150 -21.52 3.33 6.18
CA ILE A 150 -20.95 4.66 6.39
C ILE A 150 -19.55 4.54 7.02
N ALA A 151 -18.58 5.19 6.41
CA ALA A 151 -17.29 5.47 7.04
C ALA A 151 -17.36 6.80 7.78
N SER A 152 -16.70 6.87 8.93
CA SER A 152 -16.25 8.13 9.52
C SER A 152 -14.74 8.14 9.68
N TRP A 153 -14.19 9.14 10.36
CA TRP A 153 -12.76 9.20 10.63
C TRP A 153 -12.48 9.81 12.01
N TYR A 154 -11.32 9.48 12.58
CA TYR A 154 -10.90 9.96 13.88
C TYR A 154 -9.59 10.77 13.79
N GLY A 155 -9.55 11.87 14.55
CA GLY A 155 -8.59 12.94 14.36
C GLY A 155 -7.32 12.84 15.20
N LYS A 156 -6.50 13.89 15.08
CA LYS A 156 -5.21 14.08 15.76
C LYS A 156 -5.30 14.02 17.29
N GLU A 157 -6.47 14.25 17.87
CA GLU A 157 -6.70 14.17 19.31
C GLU A 157 -6.47 12.77 19.89
N TRP A 158 -6.49 11.74 19.02
CA TRP A 158 -6.20 10.36 19.36
C TRP A 158 -4.73 9.98 19.20
N ASN A 159 -3.88 10.87 18.65
CA ASN A 159 -2.49 10.56 18.34
C ASN A 159 -1.74 10.11 19.61
N ASN A 160 -0.87 9.11 19.49
CA ASN A 160 -0.13 8.47 20.59
C ASN A 160 -1.01 7.82 21.68
N ARG A 161 -2.31 7.60 21.45
CA ARG A 161 -3.13 6.77 22.34
C ARG A 161 -3.02 5.31 21.91
N ARG A 162 -3.10 4.38 22.88
CA ARG A 162 -3.16 2.94 22.58
C ARG A 162 -4.49 2.60 21.93
N THR A 163 -4.43 1.87 20.82
CA THR A 163 -5.59 1.26 20.16
C THR A 163 -5.91 -0.09 20.79
N ALA A 164 -7.04 -0.68 20.40
CA ALA A 164 -7.43 -2.02 20.85
C ALA A 164 -6.48 -3.14 20.39
N SER A 165 -5.65 -2.93 19.36
CA SER A 165 -4.57 -3.87 19.01
C SER A 165 -3.36 -3.77 19.95
N GLY A 166 -3.30 -2.75 20.80
CA GLY A 166 -2.17 -2.45 21.69
C GLY A 166 -1.11 -1.54 21.07
N GLU A 167 -1.19 -1.27 19.78
CA GLU A 167 -0.33 -0.31 19.06
C GLU A 167 -0.69 1.14 19.40
N LEU A 168 0.25 2.07 19.22
CA LEU A 168 -0.06 3.51 19.33
C LEU A 168 -0.68 4.00 18.03
N TYR A 169 -1.79 4.74 18.13
CA TYR A 169 -2.37 5.38 16.97
C TYR A 169 -1.47 6.50 16.46
N TRP A 170 -1.25 6.48 15.15
CA TRP A 170 -0.59 7.55 14.43
C TRP A 170 -1.51 8.08 13.34
N ASP A 171 -1.85 9.36 13.41
CA ASP A 171 -2.81 10.04 12.51
C ASP A 171 -2.45 9.95 11.02
N ARG A 172 -1.15 9.78 10.76
CA ARG A 172 -0.52 9.67 9.45
C ARG A 172 -0.48 8.24 8.90
N ALA A 173 -0.75 7.22 9.71
CA ALA A 173 -0.78 5.84 9.24
C ALA A 173 -2.06 5.54 8.45
N LEU A 174 -2.00 4.65 7.44
CA LEU A 174 -3.18 4.17 6.72
C LEU A 174 -3.84 3.00 7.48
N VAL A 175 -4.58 3.36 8.51
CA VAL A 175 -5.16 2.42 9.47
C VAL A 175 -6.62 2.75 9.74
N ALA A 176 -7.34 1.81 10.32
CA ALA A 176 -8.75 1.98 10.65
C ALA A 176 -9.20 1.18 11.88
N ALA A 177 -10.33 1.59 12.44
CA ALA A 177 -11.09 0.86 13.45
C ALA A 177 -12.25 0.09 12.78
N SER A 178 -12.44 -1.16 13.19
CA SER A 178 -13.60 -1.98 12.77
C SER A 178 -14.09 -2.86 13.92
N ARG A 179 -15.41 -2.99 14.05
CA ARG A 179 -16.05 -3.83 15.07
C ARG A 179 -15.83 -5.32 14.84
N THR A 180 -15.82 -5.75 13.58
CA THR A 180 -15.94 -7.17 13.21
C THR A 180 -14.74 -7.70 12.44
N LEU A 181 -13.92 -6.83 11.84
CA LEU A 181 -12.73 -7.27 11.12
C LEU A 181 -11.60 -7.60 12.12
N PRO A 182 -10.90 -8.73 11.95
CA PRO A 182 -9.74 -9.05 12.77
C PRO A 182 -8.66 -7.97 12.67
N PHE A 183 -7.90 -7.80 13.74
CA PHE A 183 -6.72 -6.93 13.69
C PHE A 183 -5.73 -7.43 12.65
N ASN A 184 -4.97 -6.51 12.06
CA ASN A 184 -4.03 -6.74 10.97
C ASN A 184 -4.63 -7.18 9.63
N SER A 185 -5.96 -7.32 9.54
CA SER A 185 -6.63 -7.46 8.25
C SER A 185 -6.37 -6.22 7.39
N LEU A 186 -6.17 -6.43 6.08
CA LEU A 186 -6.06 -5.37 5.08
C LEU A 186 -7.38 -5.29 4.32
N VAL A 187 -7.97 -4.09 4.26
CA VAL A 187 -9.21 -3.86 3.53
C VAL A 187 -9.08 -2.67 2.60
N LYS A 188 -9.61 -2.80 1.39
CA LYS A 188 -9.77 -1.70 0.46
C LYS A 188 -11.10 -1.03 0.74
N VAL A 189 -11.06 0.24 1.11
CA VAL A 189 -12.22 1.09 1.35
C VAL A 189 -12.37 1.98 0.14
N THR A 190 -13.52 1.93 -0.51
CA THR A 190 -13.85 2.75 -1.69
C THR A 190 -14.98 3.69 -1.32
N ASP A 191 -14.78 5.00 -1.51
CA ASP A 191 -15.85 5.98 -1.43
C ASP A 191 -16.75 5.84 -2.67
N VAL A 192 -18.03 5.54 -2.43
CA VAL A 192 -19.01 5.27 -3.49
C VAL A 192 -19.29 6.52 -4.32
N LYS A 193 -19.19 7.73 -3.74
CA LYS A 193 -19.48 8.99 -4.43
C LYS A 193 -18.37 9.37 -5.40
N THR A 194 -17.11 9.20 -5.00
CA THR A 194 -15.95 9.67 -5.78
C THR A 194 -15.25 8.54 -6.56
N GLY A 195 -15.52 7.28 -6.21
CA GLY A 195 -14.80 6.12 -6.74
C GLY A 195 -13.37 5.98 -6.22
N ARG A 196 -12.92 6.91 -5.35
CA ARG A 196 -11.58 6.86 -4.74
C ARG A 196 -11.51 5.75 -3.71
N TRP A 197 -10.32 5.18 -3.55
CA TRP A 197 -10.11 4.09 -2.63
C TRP A 197 -8.79 4.18 -1.88
N VAL A 198 -8.71 3.48 -0.75
CA VAL A 198 -7.52 3.35 0.09
C VAL A 198 -7.50 1.96 0.72
N ILE A 199 -6.34 1.31 0.81
CA ILE A 199 -6.15 0.15 1.69
C ILE A 199 -5.79 0.67 3.07
N VAL A 200 -6.48 0.14 4.08
CA VAL A 200 -6.16 0.37 5.49
C VAL A 200 -5.95 -0.95 6.21
N ARG A 201 -5.07 -0.91 7.22
CA ARG A 201 -4.90 -1.99 8.18
C ARG A 201 -5.82 -1.78 9.38
N ILE A 202 -6.50 -2.84 9.82
CA ILE A 202 -7.35 -2.78 11.01
C ILE A 202 -6.49 -2.86 12.26
N ILE A 203 -6.50 -1.82 13.09
CA ILE A 203 -5.70 -1.75 14.33
C ILE A 203 -6.56 -1.43 15.57
N ASP A 204 -7.85 -1.14 15.38
CA ASP A 204 -8.69 -0.68 16.48
C ASP A 204 -10.14 -1.17 16.37
N ARG A 205 -10.93 -0.91 17.41
CA ARG A 205 -12.34 -1.31 17.54
C ARG A 205 -13.27 -0.11 17.54
N GLY A 206 -14.44 -0.28 16.93
CA GLY A 206 -15.38 0.79 16.60
C GLY A 206 -15.73 0.72 15.11
N PRO A 207 -16.53 1.64 14.55
CA PRO A 207 -17.36 2.63 15.25
C PRO A 207 -18.46 1.96 16.07
N TYR A 208 -18.77 2.55 17.23
CA TYR A 208 -19.93 2.18 18.07
C TYR A 208 -21.19 2.98 17.76
N VAL A 209 -21.14 3.84 16.73
CA VAL A 209 -22.30 4.56 16.22
C VAL A 209 -23.04 3.68 15.21
N ALA A 210 -24.35 3.54 15.40
CA ALA A 210 -25.20 2.75 14.50
C ALA A 210 -25.11 3.24 13.05
N GLY A 211 -25.12 2.30 12.10
CA GLY A 211 -25.00 2.59 10.66
C GLY A 211 -23.58 2.85 10.15
N ARG A 212 -22.59 3.03 11.05
CA ARG A 212 -21.18 3.13 10.66
C ARG A 212 -20.49 1.76 10.69
N VAL A 213 -19.63 1.53 9.70
CA VAL A 213 -18.96 0.24 9.49
C VAL A 213 -17.44 0.31 9.67
N ILE A 214 -16.86 1.50 9.55
CA ILE A 214 -15.42 1.71 9.69
C ILE A 214 -15.12 3.16 10.11
N ASP A 215 -14.12 3.33 10.97
CA ASP A 215 -13.55 4.65 11.26
C ASP A 215 -12.12 4.68 10.72
N LEU A 216 -11.86 5.61 9.82
CA LEU A 216 -10.58 5.76 9.14
C LEU A 216 -9.65 6.68 9.92
N SER A 217 -8.34 6.47 9.79
CA SER A 217 -7.37 7.46 10.22
C SER A 217 -7.50 8.77 9.45
N THR A 218 -6.89 9.83 9.98
CA THR A 218 -6.84 11.13 9.27
C THR A 218 -6.22 10.99 7.89
N ALA A 219 -5.07 10.30 7.76
CA ALA A 219 -4.45 10.07 6.45
C ALA A 219 -5.34 9.30 5.47
N ALA A 220 -6.04 8.24 5.92
CA ALA A 220 -6.94 7.48 5.06
C ALA A 220 -8.15 8.31 4.60
N ALA A 221 -8.71 9.13 5.48
CA ALA A 221 -9.82 10.03 5.15
C ALA A 221 -9.41 11.11 4.14
N GLU A 222 -8.16 11.55 4.15
CA GLU A 222 -7.62 12.49 3.17
C GLU A 222 -7.38 11.84 1.80
N VAL A 223 -6.86 10.61 1.76
CA VAL A 223 -6.72 9.85 0.51
C VAL A 223 -8.08 9.67 -0.18
N LEU A 224 -9.14 9.42 0.60
CA LEU A 224 -10.51 9.34 0.09
C LEU A 224 -11.18 10.70 -0.19
N GLU A 225 -10.53 11.81 0.12
CA GLU A 225 -11.10 13.17 0.08
C GLU A 225 -12.44 13.26 0.83
N MET A 226 -12.54 12.59 1.99
CA MET A 226 -13.73 12.60 2.83
C MET A 226 -13.55 13.34 4.15
N LYS A 227 -12.32 13.77 4.47
CA LYS A 227 -12.01 14.46 5.74
C LYS A 227 -12.94 15.64 6.00
N GLU A 228 -13.05 16.58 5.06
CA GLU A 228 -13.91 17.77 5.16
C GLU A 228 -15.42 17.43 5.18
N ARG A 229 -15.80 16.30 4.56
CA ARG A 229 -17.20 15.83 4.58
C ARG A 229 -17.58 15.15 5.89
N GLY A 230 -16.61 14.69 6.67
CA GLY A 230 -16.80 13.93 7.90
C GLY A 230 -17.23 12.48 7.68
N LEU A 231 -18.25 12.27 6.83
CA LEU A 231 -18.86 10.96 6.55
C LEU A 231 -18.83 10.64 5.05
N ALA A 232 -18.73 9.35 4.73
CA ALA A 232 -18.82 8.86 3.36
C ALA A 232 -19.55 7.53 3.30
N LYS A 233 -20.35 7.31 2.25
CA LYS A 233 -20.85 5.97 1.91
C LYS A 233 -19.69 5.21 1.28
N VAL A 234 -19.35 4.04 1.82
CA VAL A 234 -18.21 3.25 1.39
C VAL A 234 -18.58 1.81 1.06
N LYS A 235 -17.81 1.22 0.14
CA LYS A 235 -17.71 -0.21 -0.10
C LYS A 235 -16.35 -0.69 0.43
N ILE A 236 -16.36 -1.69 1.29
CA ILE A 236 -15.16 -2.29 1.88
C ILE A 236 -14.97 -3.67 1.28
N GLU A 237 -13.80 -3.92 0.71
CA GLU A 237 -13.40 -5.20 0.14
C GLU A 237 -12.25 -5.76 1.00
N VAL A 238 -12.46 -6.92 1.64
CA VAL A 238 -11.39 -7.58 2.40
C VAL A 238 -10.34 -8.12 1.43
N ILE A 239 -9.12 -7.59 1.50
CA ILE A 239 -7.98 -8.01 0.69
C ILE A 239 -7.21 -9.13 1.38
N GLN A 240 -7.01 -8.98 2.69
CA GLN A 240 -6.38 -9.99 3.55
C GLN A 240 -7.16 -10.10 4.85
N TRP A 241 -7.57 -11.32 5.18
CA TRP A 241 -8.14 -11.66 6.48
C TRP A 241 -7.04 -12.23 7.37
N ASP A 242 -6.74 -11.58 8.49
CA ASP A 242 -5.76 -12.10 9.45
C ASP A 242 -6.48 -12.87 10.57
N ASP A 243 -6.42 -14.20 10.50
CA ASP A 243 -7.07 -15.10 11.44
C ASP A 243 -6.30 -15.27 12.77
N ARG A 244 -5.06 -14.77 12.87
CA ARG A 244 -4.17 -15.01 14.01
C ARG A 244 -4.60 -14.33 15.31
N PHE A 245 -5.47 -13.32 15.22
CA PHE A 245 -6.09 -12.64 16.37
C PHE A 245 -7.59 -12.88 16.46
N GLY A 246 -8.15 -13.71 15.57
CA GLY A 246 -9.53 -14.18 15.65
C GLY A 246 -9.62 -15.27 16.73
N GLY A 247 -9.83 -14.84 17.98
CA GLY A 247 -10.11 -15.75 19.07
C GLY A 247 -11.19 -16.76 18.67
N ARG A 248 -10.98 -18.02 19.07
CA ARG A 248 -12.05 -19.01 19.20
C ARG A 248 -13.25 -18.30 19.84
N ARG A 249 -14.42 -18.47 19.21
CA ARG A 249 -15.71 -18.04 19.75
C ARG A 249 -15.88 -18.51 21.18
#